data_AF-A0A4U2Z897-F1
#
_entry.id   AF-A0A4U2Z897-F1
#
_cell.length_a   1.000
_cell.length_b   1.000
_cell.length_c   1.000
_cell.angle_alpha   90.00
_cell.angle_beta   90.00
_cell.angle_gamma   90.00
#
_symmetry.space_group_name_H-M   'P 1'
#
loop_
_entity.id
_entity.type
_entity.pdbx_description
1 polymer ?
#
loop_
_entity_poly.entity_id
_entity_poly.type
_entity_poly.pdbx_seq_one_letter_code
_entity_poly.pdbx_strand_id
1 'polypeptide(L)' 'MELLTIKEVAGQLKTNPNTVYTLIKAGLIRPLKLGRLKVSEAELVSFINRNVGMDITDPFNPKEIDIATEAVEGAEN' A
#
# COMPACT_ATOMS: atom_id res chain seq x y z
N MET A 1 15.06 -11.45 2.21
CA MET A 1 14.07 -10.85 1.31
C MET A 1 13.02 -11.91 1.04
N GLU A 2 11.83 -11.73 1.60
CA GLU A 2 10.74 -12.71 1.51
C GLU A 2 9.74 -12.36 0.39
N LEU A 3 9.06 -13.39 -0.14
CA LEU A 3 8.00 -13.25 -1.14
C LEU A 3 6.66 -13.61 -0.52
N LEU A 4 5.78 -12.62 -0.46
CA LEU A 4 4.47 -12.71 0.18
C LEU A 4 3.40 -13.02 -0.87
N THR A 5 2.43 -13.85 -0.53
CA THR A 5 1.22 -14.02 -1.34
C THR A 5 0.29 -12.83 -1.16
N ILE A 6 -0.68 -12.67 -2.07
CA ILE A 6 -1.71 -11.62 -1.97
C ILE A 6 -2.46 -11.66 -0.62
N LYS A 7 -2.68 -12.85 -0.05
CA LYS A 7 -3.33 -13.00 1.26
C LYS A 7 -2.46 -12.45 2.39
N GLU A 8 -1.16 -12.71 2.35
CA GLU A 8 -0.22 -12.22 3.37
C GLU A 8 -0.05 -10.71 3.27
N VAL A 9 0.07 -10.16 2.06
CA VAL A 9 0.11 -8.70 1.84
C VAL A 9 -1.15 -8.03 2.38
N ALA A 10 -2.33 -8.61 2.12
CA ALA A 10 -3.58 -8.10 2.65
C ALA A 10 -3.60 -8.13 4.19
N GLY A 11 -3.07 -9.20 4.80
CA GLY A 11 -2.91 -9.29 6.25
C GLY A 11 -1.97 -8.22 6.81
N GLN A 12 -0.85 -7.94 6.15
CA GLN A 12 0.11 -6.92 6.58
C GLN A 12 -0.44 -5.49 6.43
N LEU A 13 -1.15 -5.20 5.34
CA LEU A 13 -1.81 -3.91 5.13
C LEU A 13 -3.10 -3.75 5.94
N LYS A 14 -3.55 -4.80 6.64
CA LYS A 14 -4.86 -4.87 7.33
C LYS A 14 -6.03 -4.56 6.38
N THR A 15 -5.91 -4.96 5.12
CA THR A 15 -6.94 -4.79 4.08
C THR A 15 -7.49 -6.15 3.64
N ASN A 16 -8.47 -6.13 2.74
CA ASN A 16 -8.92 -7.34 2.08
C ASN A 16 -8.03 -7.68 0.85
N PRO A 17 -7.98 -8.94 0.41
CA PRO A 17 -7.21 -9.34 -0.79
C PRO A 17 -7.66 -8.64 -2.07
N ASN A 18 -8.94 -8.28 -2.20
CA ASN A 18 -9.47 -7.59 -3.37
C ASN A 18 -8.86 -6.19 -3.50
N THR A 19 -8.69 -5.46 -2.40
CA THR A 19 -7.99 -4.18 -2.35
C THR A 19 -6.57 -4.31 -2.89
N VAL A 20 -5.85 -5.37 -2.50
CA VAL A 20 -4.49 -5.62 -3.02
C VAL A 20 -4.51 -5.86 -4.53
N TYR A 21 -5.48 -6.61 -5.06
CA TYR A 21 -5.64 -6.74 -6.51
C TYR A 21 -5.96 -5.41 -7.19
N THR A 22 -6.76 -4.54 -6.57
CA THR A 22 -7.06 -3.20 -7.10
C THR A 22 -5.81 -2.33 -7.11
N LEU A 23 -5.00 -2.33 -6.05
CA LEU A 23 -3.71 -1.62 -5.97
C LEU A 23 -2.73 -2.09 -7.05
N ILE A 24 -2.71 -3.39 -7.33
CA ILE A 24 -1.91 -3.97 -8.43
C ILE A 24 -2.44 -3.49 -9.79
N LYS A 25 -3.76 -3.51 -10.01
CA LYS A 25 -4.38 -3.05 -11.27
C LYS A 25 -4.17 -1.55 -11.51
N ALA A 26 -4.18 -0.75 -10.46
CA ALA A 26 -3.87 0.68 -10.52
C ALA A 26 -2.37 0.96 -10.78
N GLY A 27 -1.52 -0.07 -10.82
CA GLY A 27 -0.08 0.09 -11.03
C GLY A 27 0.67 0.64 -9.82
N LEU A 28 0.00 0.71 -8.66
CA LEU A 28 0.65 1.08 -7.41
C LEU A 28 1.59 -0.05 -7.01
N ILE A 29 1.09 -1.22 -6.62
CA ILE A 29 1.97 -2.34 -6.23
C ILE A 29 2.47 -3.10 -7.46
N ARG A 30 3.77 -3.37 -7.53
CA ARG A 30 4.37 -4.23 -8.58
C ARG A 30 4.47 -5.69 -8.13
N PRO A 31 3.62 -6.59 -8.63
CA PRO A 31 3.71 -8.00 -8.27
C PRO A 31 4.73 -8.75 -9.12
N LEU A 32 5.16 -9.90 -8.62
CA LEU A 32 5.91 -10.93 -9.33
C LEU A 32 4.98 -12.13 -9.59
N LYS A 33 4.99 -12.67 -10.81
CA LYS A 33 4.20 -13.85 -11.17
C LYS A 33 5.06 -15.11 -11.19
N LEU A 34 4.92 -15.95 -10.17
CA LEU A 34 5.59 -17.27 -10.05
C LEU A 34 4.53 -18.37 -9.93
N GLY A 35 3.75 -18.55 -11.00
CA GLY A 35 2.50 -19.31 -11.01
C GLY A 35 1.35 -18.55 -10.36
N ARG A 36 1.52 -18.13 -9.10
CA ARG A 36 0.64 -17.18 -8.39
C ARG A 36 1.31 -15.82 -8.29
N LEU A 37 0.51 -14.76 -8.11
CA LEU A 37 1.05 -13.44 -7.81
C LEU A 37 1.63 -13.42 -6.40
N LYS A 38 2.85 -12.89 -6.31
CA LYS A 38 3.57 -12.63 -5.07
C LYS A 38 4.06 -11.19 -5.08
N VAL A 39 4.27 -10.62 -3.92
CA VAL A 39 4.86 -9.29 -3.74
C VAL A 39 6.09 -9.48 -2.86
N SER A 40 7.21 -8.87 -3.23
CA SER A 40 8.37 -8.87 -2.35
C SER A 40 8.13 -7.94 -1.17
N GLU A 41 8.63 -8.30 -0.01
CA GLU A 41 8.58 -7.42 1.17
C GLU A 41 9.19 -6.04 0.88
N ALA A 42 10.27 -6.00 0.10
CA ALA A 42 10.91 -4.76 -0.34
C ALA A 42 9.98 -3.85 -1.18
N GLU A 43 9.18 -4.42 -2.08
CA GLU A 43 8.19 -3.65 -2.85
C GLU A 43 7.06 -3.17 -1.93
N LEU A 44 6.65 -3.94 -0.93
CA LEU A 44 5.64 -3.51 0.03
C LEU A 44 6.12 -2.31 0.87
N VAL A 45 7.36 -2.38 1.38
CA VAL A 45 7.98 -1.25 2.09
C VAL A 45 8.12 -0.03 1.19
N SER A 46 8.59 -0.22 -0.05
CA SER A 46 8.66 0.87 -1.03
C SER A 46 7.28 1.45 -1.36
N PHE A 47 6.25 0.60 -1.41
CA PHE A 47 4.86 1.02 -1.61
C PHE A 47 4.37 1.89 -0.47
N ILE A 48 4.65 1.52 0.78
CA ILE A 48 4.25 2.32 1.94
C ILE A 48 4.96 3.68 1.86
N ASN A 49 6.29 3.68 1.73
CA ASN A 49 7.10 4.91 1.73
C ASN A 49 6.69 5.93 0.66
N ARG A 50 6.32 5.49 -0.55
CA ARG A 50 5.91 6.42 -1.62
C ARG A 50 4.48 6.97 -1.47
N ASN A 51 3.63 6.28 -0.70
CA ASN A 51 2.21 6.62 -0.55
C ASN A 51 1.91 7.17 0.87
N VAL A 52 2.93 7.38 1.70
CA VAL A 52 2.77 8.08 2.98
C VAL A 52 2.19 9.46 2.69
N GLY A 53 1.13 9.84 3.41
CA GLY A 53 0.46 11.12 3.21
C GLY A 53 -0.47 11.17 1.99
N MET A 54 -0.72 10.05 1.31
CA MET A 54 -1.68 9.97 0.21
C MET A 54 -2.95 9.20 0.61
N ASP A 55 -4.10 9.72 0.23
CA ASP A 55 -5.37 9.00 0.22
C ASP A 55 -5.40 8.09 -1.02
N ILE A 56 -5.26 6.79 -0.76
CA ILE A 56 -5.30 5.72 -1.75
C ILE A 56 -6.59 4.90 -1.67
N THR A 57 -7.65 5.46 -1.06
CA THR A 57 -8.98 4.83 -1.00
C THR A 57 -9.53 4.58 -2.39
N ASP A 58 -9.25 5.49 -3.33
CA ASP A 58 -9.38 5.26 -4.77
C ASP A 58 -7.98 5.08 -5.40
N PRO A 59 -7.51 3.83 -5.60
CA PRO A 59 -6.20 3.55 -6.15
C PRO A 59 -5.92 4.16 -7.53
N PHE A 60 -6.96 4.47 -8.31
CA PHE A 60 -6.82 5.04 -9.65
C PHE A 60 -6.70 6.57 -9.62
N ASN A 61 -7.02 7.19 -8.49
CA ASN A 61 -6.96 8.64 -8.30
C ASN A 61 -6.38 8.97 -6.91
N PRO A 62 -5.10 8.64 -6.66
CA PRO A 62 -4.45 8.95 -5.40
C PRO A 62 -4.41 10.47 -5.19
N LYS A 63 -4.78 10.92 -4.00
CA LYS A 63 -4.78 12.34 -3.62
C LYS A 63 -3.88 12.55 -2.43
N GLU A 64 -3.32 13.75 -2.31
CA GLU A 64 -2.64 14.12 -1.07
C GLU A 64 -3.67 14.25 0.06
N ILE A 65 -3.32 13.76 1.24
CA ILE A 65 -4.10 14.00 2.44
C ILE A 65 -3.79 15.44 2.85
N ASP A 66 -4.69 16.37 2.59
CA ASP A 66 -4.62 17.73 3.10
C ASP A 66 -4.90 17.73 4.62
N ILE A 67 -3.89 17.38 5.41
CA ILE A 67 -3.91 17.44 6.88
C ILE A 67 -3.67 18.86 7.42
N ALA A 68 -3.63 19.89 6.56
CA ALA A 68 -3.46 21.29 6.95
C ALA A 68 -4.60 21.86 7.82
N THR A 69 -5.58 21.04 8.22
CA THR A 69 -6.57 21.36 9.25
C THR A 69 -6.55 20.43 10.47
N GLU A 70 -5.65 19.43 10.56
CA GLU A 70 -5.66 18.43 11.64
C GLU A 70 -4.28 17.99 12.18
N ALA A 71 -3.18 18.71 11.89
CA ALA A 71 -1.84 18.38 12.40
C ALA A 71 -1.23 19.43 13.34
N VAL A 72 -2.02 19.99 14.25
CA VAL A 72 -1.52 20.41 15.57
C VAL A 72 -1.87 19.32 16.59
N GLU A 73 -1.24 18.15 16.49
CA GLU A 73 -1.12 17.22 17.62
C GLU A 73 -0.18 16.07 17.23
N GLY A 74 0.96 15.97 17.92
CA GLY A 74 1.81 14.78 17.88
C GLY A 74 3.27 14.96 17.48
N ALA A 75 3.84 16.16 17.61
CA ALA A 75 5.27 16.30 17.83
C ALA A 75 5.55 16.27 19.34
N GLU A 76 6.45 15.35 19.74
CA GLU A 76 7.30 15.41 20.93
C GLU A 76 6.63 15.42 22.31
N ASN A 77 6.70 14.28 23.01
CA ASN A 77 7.42 14.19 24.30
C ASN A 77 7.80 12.73 24.61
#